data_AF-A0A4Q2J9D2-F1
#
_entry.id   AF-A0A4Q2J9D2-F1
#
_cell.length_a   1.000
_cell.length_b   1.000
_cell.length_c   1.000
_cell.angle_alpha   90.00
_cell.angle_beta   90.00
_cell.angle_gamma   90.00
#
_symmetry.space_group_name_H-M   'P 1'
#
loop_
_entity.id
_entity.type
_entity.pdbx_description
1 polymer ?
#
loop_
_entity_poly.entity_id
_entity_poly.type
_entity_poly.pdbx_seq_one_letter_code
_entity_poly.pdbx_strand_id
1 'polypeptide(L)'
;MTAGADHLRTRSDGGRAVEYPPPPEPLAVPVYDNHTHLEIADGALPLTAHEHLERAASVGVAGAVQVGTDVATSRWSAEIAAREPRLLAAVALHPNEA
;
A
#
# COMPACT_ATOMS: atom_id res chain seq x y z
N MET A 1 6.35 16.54 14.55
CA MET A 1 5.71 15.26 14.90
C MET A 1 6.33 14.22 13.99
N THR A 2 7.08 13.27 14.56
CA THR A 2 7.92 12.31 13.82
C THR A 2 7.04 11.32 13.06
N ALA A 3 7.24 11.23 11.73
CA ALA A 3 6.59 10.24 10.87
C ALA A 3 6.95 8.83 11.37
N GLY A 4 5.97 8.15 11.97
CA GLY A 4 6.12 6.81 12.49
C GLY A 4 6.03 5.78 11.37
N ALA A 5 7.06 4.94 11.27
CA ALA A 5 7.18 3.69 10.51
C ALA A 5 6.21 3.50 9.32
N ASP A 6 6.72 3.70 8.10
CA ASP A 6 5.95 3.56 6.86
C ASP A 6 5.37 2.16 6.62
N HIS A 7 5.85 1.14 7.33
CA HIS A 7 5.43 -0.25 7.17
C HIS A 7 5.28 -0.94 8.53
N LEU A 8 4.29 -1.84 8.63
CA LEU A 8 4.08 -2.72 9.78
C LEU A 8 4.71 -4.10 9.61
N ARG A 9 4.94 -4.53 8.37
CA ARG A 9 5.41 -5.88 8.03
C ARG A 9 6.52 -5.77 6.99
N THR A 10 7.33 -6.82 6.86
CA THR A 10 8.33 -6.91 5.79
C THR A 10 8.17 -8.25 5.08
N ARG A 11 8.16 -8.24 3.74
CA ARG A 11 8.38 -9.42 2.92
C ARG A 11 9.82 -9.39 2.42
N SER A 12 10.58 -10.43 2.70
CA SER A 12 11.89 -10.65 2.11
C SER A 12 11.99 -12.10 1.65
N ASP A 13 12.38 -12.29 0.40
CA ASP A 13 12.60 -13.61 -0.22
C ASP A 13 14.08 -14.03 -0.17
N GLY A 14 14.94 -13.27 0.52
CA GLY A 14 16.39 -13.48 0.56
C GLY A 14 17.08 -13.26 -0.80
N GLY A 15 16.37 -12.73 -1.79
CA GLY A 15 16.85 -12.48 -3.14
C GLY A 15 17.59 -11.15 -3.32
N ARG A 16 18.23 -10.98 -4.48
CA ARG A 16 18.92 -9.74 -4.89
C ARG A 16 17.94 -8.56 -4.82
N ALA A 17 18.41 -7.40 -4.32
CA ALA A 17 17.68 -6.14 -4.38
C ALA A 17 17.06 -5.91 -5.76
N VAL A 18 15.73 -6.06 -5.86
CA VAL A 18 14.98 -5.84 -7.10
C VAL A 18 14.53 -4.38 -7.10
N GLU A 19 15.02 -3.61 -8.05
CA GLU A 19 14.47 -2.28 -8.33
C GLU A 19 13.07 -2.44 -8.92
N TYR A 20 12.18 -1.50 -8.61
CA TYR A 20 10.85 -1.48 -9.24
C TYR A 20 10.99 -1.33 -10.76
N PRO A 21 10.14 -2.02 -11.55
CA PRO A 21 10.11 -1.81 -12.99
C PRO A 21 9.74 -0.35 -13.32
N PRO A 22 10.11 0.12 -14.53
CA PRO A 22 9.64 1.41 -15.01
C PRO A 22 8.10 1.43 -15.09
N PRO A 23 7.46 2.60 -14.96
CA PRO A 23 6.01 2.71 -15.10
C PRO A 23 5.53 2.24 -16.48
N PRO A 24 4.41 1.49 -16.57
CA PRO A 24 3.78 1.14 -17.84
C PRO A 24 3.12 2.36 -18.52
N GLU A 25 2.59 2.15 -19.72
CA GLU A 25 1.69 3.12 -20.36
C GLU A 25 0.44 3.37 -19.48
N PRO A 26 -0.04 4.62 -19.36
CA PRO A 26 -1.21 4.93 -18.55
C PRO A 26 -2.50 4.26 -19.04
N LEU A 27 -3.39 3.94 -18.10
CA LEU A 27 -4.72 3.42 -18.38
C LEU A 27 -5.58 4.43 -19.14
N ALA A 28 -6.40 3.94 -20.07
CA ALA A 28 -7.28 4.77 -20.90
C ALA A 28 -8.38 5.50 -20.11
N VAL A 29 -8.74 4.97 -18.94
CA VAL A 29 -9.70 5.57 -18.00
C VAL A 29 -9.16 5.44 -16.58
N PRO A 30 -9.47 6.39 -15.68
CA PRO A 30 -9.08 6.27 -14.28
C PRO A 30 -9.72 5.06 -13.61
N VAL A 31 -8.95 4.29 -12.83
CA VAL A 31 -9.45 3.13 -12.08
C VAL A 31 -9.09 3.23 -10.61
N TYR A 32 -9.80 2.47 -9.77
CA TYR A 32 -9.43 2.24 -8.38
C TYR A 32 -8.82 0.85 -8.24
N ASP A 33 -7.70 0.74 -7.55
CA ASP A 33 -7.19 -0.54 -7.08
C ASP A 33 -8.07 -1.01 -5.91
N ASN A 34 -8.78 -2.12 -6.09
CA ASN A 34 -9.77 -2.55 -5.11
C ASN A 34 -9.15 -3.26 -3.89
N HIS A 35 -7.84 -3.53 -3.89
CA HIS A 35 -7.22 -4.32 -2.83
C HIS A 35 -5.70 -4.13 -2.77
N THR A 36 -5.23 -3.42 -1.74
CA THR A 36 -3.80 -3.22 -1.48
C THR A 36 -3.39 -3.62 -0.06
N HIS A 37 -2.09 -3.90 0.09
CA HIS A 37 -1.39 -4.09 1.37
C HIS A 37 -0.12 -3.23 1.41
N LEU A 38 -0.30 -1.91 1.54
CA LEU A 38 0.77 -0.91 1.53
C LEU A 38 1.58 -0.85 2.83
N GLU A 39 1.12 -1.53 3.89
CA GLU A 39 1.81 -1.67 5.18
C GLU A 39 2.96 -2.68 5.14
N ILE A 40 3.15 -3.36 4.01
CA ILE A 40 4.21 -4.35 3.83
C ILE A 40 5.38 -3.67 3.11
N ALA A 41 6.51 -3.55 3.80
CA ALA A 41 7.78 -3.25 3.16
C ALA A 41 8.16 -4.42 2.25
N ASP A 42 8.35 -4.14 0.96
CA ASP A 42 8.73 -5.14 -0.03
C ASP A 42 10.06 -4.78 -0.70
N GLY A 43 10.89 -5.79 -0.92
CA GLY A 43 12.21 -5.66 -1.53
C GLY A 43 13.23 -4.87 -0.70
N ALA A 44 14.35 -4.51 -1.34
CA ALA A 44 15.46 -3.81 -0.70
C ALA A 44 15.29 -2.28 -0.63
N LEU A 45 14.34 -1.73 -1.39
CA LEU A 45 14.04 -0.30 -1.46
C LEU A 45 12.54 -0.11 -1.25
N PRO A 46 12.03 -0.32 -0.02
CA PRO A 46 10.59 -0.24 0.24
C PRO A 46 10.09 1.20 0.01
N LEU A 47 8.96 1.33 -0.68
CA LEU A 47 8.31 2.62 -0.92
C LEU A 47 7.28 2.86 0.18
N THR A 48 7.15 4.11 0.60
CA THR A 48 6.06 4.55 1.46
C THR A 48 4.71 4.37 0.76
N ALA A 49 3.62 4.30 1.53
CA ALA A 49 2.26 4.25 0.97
C ALA A 49 1.98 5.43 0.02
N HIS A 50 2.50 6.62 0.33
CA HIS A 50 2.35 7.80 -0.51
C HIS A 50 3.11 7.65 -1.84
N GLU A 51 4.35 7.18 -1.82
CA GLU A 51 5.14 6.94 -3.04
C GLU A 51 4.52 5.88 -3.95
N HIS A 52 3.93 4.82 -3.36
CA HIS A 52 3.14 3.85 -4.11
C HIS A 52 1.97 4.51 -4.84
N LEU A 53 1.23 5.40 -4.16
CA LEU A 53 0.08 6.08 -4.75
C LEU A 53 0.48 7.13 -5.81
N GLU A 54 1.59 7.83 -5.64
CA GLU A 54 2.14 8.72 -6.69
C GLU A 54 2.47 7.93 -7.95
N ARG A 55 3.15 6.79 -7.79
CA ARG A 55 3.48 5.90 -8.91
C ARG A 55 2.22 5.36 -9.58
N ALA A 56 1.24 4.91 -8.80
CA ALA A 56 -0.03 4.40 -9.33
C ALA A 56 -0.83 5.49 -10.06
N ALA A 57 -0.88 6.71 -9.52
CA ALA A 57 -1.54 7.85 -10.13
C ALA A 57 -0.91 8.25 -11.47
N SER A 58 0.42 8.13 -11.61
CA SER A 58 1.12 8.44 -12.86
C SER A 58 0.72 7.55 -14.05
N VAL A 59 0.08 6.41 -13.78
CA VAL A 59 -0.40 5.46 -14.79
C VAL A 59 -1.92 5.27 -14.78
N GLY A 60 -2.67 6.17 -14.12
CA GLY A 60 -4.14 6.20 -14.18
C GLY A 60 -4.88 5.46 -13.06
N VAL A 61 -4.20 5.05 -11.98
CA VAL A 61 -4.87 4.56 -10.77
C VAL A 61 -5.22 5.76 -9.88
N ALA A 62 -6.50 6.11 -9.82
CA ALA A 62 -7.00 7.29 -9.12
C ALA A 62 -7.02 7.15 -7.59
N GLY A 63 -7.01 5.92 -7.09
CA GLY A 63 -7.01 5.62 -5.66
C GLY A 63 -7.03 4.13 -5.39
N ALA A 64 -7.06 3.74 -4.12
CA ALA A 64 -7.04 2.34 -3.74
C ALA A 64 -7.83 2.04 -2.45
N VAL A 65 -8.17 0.77 -2.25
CA VAL A 65 -8.69 0.24 -0.99
C VAL A 65 -7.56 -0.52 -0.27
N GLN A 66 -7.13 0.02 0.87
CA GLN A 66 -6.13 -0.58 1.75
C GLN A 66 -6.81 -1.55 2.73
N VAL A 67 -6.37 -2.80 2.74
CA VAL A 67 -7.05 -3.89 3.48
C VAL A 67 -6.27 -4.31 4.72
N GLY A 68 -6.85 -4.06 5.90
CA GLY A 68 -6.39 -4.65 7.16
C GLY A 68 -6.87 -6.10 7.30
N THR A 69 -6.01 -6.99 7.79
CA THR A 69 -6.30 -8.42 8.01
C THR A 69 -6.37 -8.81 9.49
N ASP A 70 -5.91 -7.94 10.37
CA ASP A 70 -5.98 -8.07 11.83
C ASP A 70 -6.25 -6.69 12.47
N VAL A 71 -6.28 -6.63 13.80
CA VAL A 71 -6.51 -5.36 14.53
C VAL A 71 -5.41 -4.32 14.26
N ALA A 72 -4.15 -4.74 14.20
CA ALA A 72 -3.01 -3.83 14.06
C ALA A 72 -2.97 -3.19 12.65
N THR A 73 -3.08 -4.01 11.62
CA THR A 73 -3.14 -3.61 10.21
C THR A 73 -4.41 -2.82 9.90
N SER A 74 -5.54 -3.15 10.51
CA SER A 74 -6.78 -2.35 10.38
C SER A 74 -6.64 -0.94 10.96
N ARG A 75 -5.99 -0.80 12.13
CA ARG A 75 -5.71 0.52 12.73
C ARG A 75 -4.80 1.35 11.84
N TRP A 76 -3.71 0.77 11.37
CA TRP A 76 -2.79 1.45 10.45
C TRP A 76 -3.49 1.89 9.15
N SER A 77 -4.34 1.02 8.60
CA SER A 77 -5.11 1.31 7.39
C SER A 77 -6.04 2.52 7.60
N ALA A 78 -6.77 2.54 8.72
CA ALA A 78 -7.63 3.67 9.08
C ALA A 78 -6.84 4.97 9.30
N GLU A 79 -5.68 4.89 9.97
CA GLU A 79 -4.81 6.05 10.22
C GLU A 79 -4.26 6.66 8.93
N ILE A 80 -3.88 5.84 7.94
CA ILE A 80 -3.42 6.33 6.64
C ILE A 80 -4.59 6.91 5.84
N ALA A 81 -5.72 6.20 5.73
CA ALA A 81 -6.89 6.70 4.99
C ALA A 81 -7.42 8.03 5.56
N ALA A 82 -7.23 8.29 6.86
CA ALA A 82 -7.58 9.57 7.46
C ALA A 82 -6.72 10.77 6.97
N ARG A 83 -5.54 10.52 6.39
CA ARG A 83 -4.60 11.55 5.91
C ARG A 83 -4.32 11.51 4.41
N GLU A 84 -4.66 10.43 3.72
CA GLU A 84 -4.41 10.23 2.29
C GLU A 84 -5.76 10.11 1.55
N PRO A 85 -6.24 11.17 0.86
CA PRO A 85 -7.58 11.21 0.29
C PRO A 85 -7.81 10.23 -0.86
N ARG A 86 -6.73 9.62 -1.41
CA ARG A 86 -6.83 8.59 -2.44
C ARG A 86 -7.12 7.20 -1.88
N LEU A 87 -7.09 7.02 -0.55
CA LEU A 87 -7.27 5.72 0.10
C LEU A 87 -8.60 5.59 0.83
N LEU A 88 -9.22 4.42 0.65
CA LEU A 88 -10.24 3.89 1.54
C LEU A 88 -9.64 2.77 2.39
N ALA A 89 -10.11 2.60 3.63
CA ALA A 89 -9.66 1.52 4.50
C ALA A 89 -10.74 0.45 4.65
N ALA A 90 -10.37 -0.82 4.47
CA ALA A 90 -11.16 -1.97 4.90
C ALA A 90 -10.66 -2.48 6.26
N VAL A 91 -11.59 -2.80 7.15
CA VAL A 91 -11.34 -3.36 8.48
C VAL A 91 -11.86 -4.78 8.50
N ALA A 92 -10.99 -5.75 8.76
CA ALA A 92 -11.35 -7.15 8.79
C ALA A 92 -10.46 -7.95 9.76
N LEU A 93 -10.94 -9.14 10.10
CA LEU A 93 -10.15 -10.22 10.69
C LEU A 93 -10.12 -11.35 9.67
N HIS A 94 -8.94 -11.61 9.09
CA HIS A 94 -8.77 -12.67 8.11
C HIS A 94 -8.73 -14.03 8.84
N PRO A 95 -9.38 -15.09 8.32
CA PRO A 95 -9.49 -16.38 9.01
C PRO A 95 -8.15 -17.06 9.31
N ASN A 96 -7.10 -16.73 8.55
CA ASN A 96 -5.74 -17.25 8.78
C ASN A 96 -4.91 -16.42 9.76
N GLU A 97 -5.42 -15.25 10.18
CA GLU A 97 -4.75 -14.29 11.07
C GLU A 97 -5.47 -14.18 12.43
N ALA A 98 -6.34 -15.16 12.74
CA ALA A 98 -7.16 -15.23 13.95
C ALA A 98 -6.48 -15.98 15.10
#